data_AF-A0A2T4Z923-F1
#
_entry.id   AF-A0A2T4Z923-F1
#
_cell.length_a   1.000
_cell.length_b   1.000
_cell.length_c   1.000
_cell.angle_alpha   90.00
_cell.angle_beta   90.00
_cell.angle_gamma   90.00
#
_symmetry.space_group_name_H-M   'P 1'
#
loop_
_entity.id
_entity.type
_entity.pdbx_description
1 polymer ?
#
loop_
_entity_poly.entity_id
_entity_poly.type
_entity_poly.pdbx_seq_one_letter_code
_entity_poly.pdbx_strand_id
1 'polypeptide(L)'
;MGYNSQIPRFNRELSRKERQTLEAWGVHITGNIKTRTPVDKGRLKGSIQHRVNEKNGSVIVGTNAEYAIPVEFGSGIHAENGRGKKTKWRGNIPGVGWRWIEGQKPQPYFRPGWEAARKDLPAIIRRIWSK
;
A
#
# COMPACT_ATOMS: atom_id res chain seq x y z
N MET A 1 6.50 -43.23 -32.36
CA MET A 1 6.31 -41.76 -32.29
C MET A 1 5.75 -41.43 -30.90
N GLY A 2 6.59 -40.92 -30.00
CA GLY A 2 6.17 -40.56 -28.64
C GLY A 2 5.47 -39.20 -28.62
N TYR A 3 4.38 -39.07 -27.87
CA TYR A 3 3.60 -37.84 -27.76
C TYR A 3 4.39 -36.81 -26.93
N ASN A 4 4.98 -35.81 -27.60
CA ASN A 4 5.61 -34.69 -26.92
C ASN A 4 4.53 -33.71 -26.44
N SER A 5 4.10 -33.90 -25.20
CA SER A 5 3.11 -33.04 -24.56
C SER A 5 3.57 -31.58 -24.50
N GLN A 6 2.73 -30.66 -24.98
CA GLN A 6 2.94 -29.21 -24.86
C GLN A 6 2.57 -28.67 -23.47
N ILE A 7 2.05 -29.51 -22.58
CA ILE A 7 1.57 -29.11 -21.23
C ILE A 7 2.66 -28.41 -20.41
N PRO A 8 3.93 -28.88 -20.37
CA PRO A 8 4.96 -28.19 -19.58
C PRO A 8 5.27 -26.79 -20.09
N ARG A 9 5.20 -26.59 -21.41
CA ARG A 9 5.40 -25.28 -22.04
C ARG A 9 4.24 -24.34 -21.72
N PHE A 10 3.01 -24.83 -21.82
CA PHE A 10 1.82 -24.07 -21.48
C PHE A 10 1.80 -23.61 -20.01
N ASN A 11 2.08 -24.52 -19.07
CA ASN A 11 2.13 -24.18 -17.64
C ASN A 11 3.18 -23.11 -17.34
N ARG A 12 4.34 -23.16 -18.02
CA ARG A 12 5.40 -22.15 -17.86
C ARG A 12 4.95 -20.77 -18.36
N GLU A 13 4.26 -20.71 -19.51
CA GLU A 13 3.69 -19.46 -20.04
C GLU A 13 2.62 -18.90 -19.10
N LEU A 14 1.77 -19.77 -18.56
CA LEU A 14 0.72 -19.39 -17.62
C LEU A 14 1.31 -18.74 -16.36
N SER A 15 2.25 -19.41 -15.70
CA SER A 15 2.93 -18.88 -14.50
C SER A 15 3.67 -17.58 -14.78
N ARG A 16 4.20 -17.41 -16.00
CA ARG A 16 4.85 -16.16 -16.40
C ARG A 16 3.84 -15.00 -16.50
N LYS A 17 2.68 -15.22 -17.13
CA LYS A 17 1.62 -14.21 -17.24
C LYS A 17 1.04 -13.86 -15.87
N GLU A 18 0.86 -14.85 -15.00
CA GLU A 18 0.43 -14.64 -13.61
C GLU A 18 1.41 -13.72 -12.87
N ARG A 19 2.71 -14.06 -12.89
CA ARG A 19 3.74 -13.24 -12.24
C ARG A 19 3.79 -11.82 -12.81
N GLN A 20 3.71 -11.66 -14.12
CA GLN A 20 3.66 -10.34 -14.76
C GLN A 20 2.44 -9.53 -14.32
N THR A 21 1.29 -10.19 -14.18
CA THR A 21 0.04 -9.56 -13.72
C THR A 21 0.18 -9.07 -12.28
N LEU A 22 0.72 -9.92 -11.40
CA LEU A 22 0.94 -9.56 -9.99
C LEU A 22 1.95 -8.42 -9.83
N GLU A 23 3.04 -8.43 -10.58
CA GLU A 23 4.03 -7.33 -10.55
C GLU A 23 3.44 -6.02 -11.08
N ALA A 24 2.76 -6.06 -12.23
CA ALA A 24 2.11 -4.87 -12.79
C ALA A 24 1.06 -4.31 -11.81
N TRP A 25 0.32 -5.18 -11.15
CA TRP A 25 -0.64 -4.79 -10.12
C TRP A 25 0.03 -4.14 -8.91
N GLY A 26 1.11 -4.72 -8.39
CA GLY A 26 1.85 -4.16 -7.27
C GLY A 26 2.48 -2.80 -7.56
N VAL A 27 3.01 -2.61 -8.76
CA VAL A 27 3.50 -1.30 -9.23
C VAL A 27 2.36 -0.29 -9.29
N HIS A 28 1.20 -0.67 -9.83
CA HIS A 28 0.06 0.23 -9.98
C HIS A 28 -0.53 0.68 -8.66
N ILE A 29 -0.72 -0.23 -7.71
CA ILE A 29 -1.18 0.10 -6.35
C ILE A 29 -0.17 1.03 -5.68
N THR A 30 1.11 0.65 -5.69
CA THR A 30 2.18 1.41 -5.05
C THR A 30 2.27 2.82 -5.61
N GLY A 31 2.17 2.99 -6.93
CA GLY A 31 2.13 4.29 -7.58
C GLY A 31 0.94 5.14 -7.12
N ASN A 32 -0.26 4.55 -7.11
CA ASN A 32 -1.47 5.26 -6.67
C ASN A 32 -1.44 5.71 -5.21
N ILE A 33 -0.91 4.87 -4.33
CA ILE A 33 -0.72 5.20 -2.92
C ILE A 33 0.31 6.32 -2.78
N LYS A 34 1.47 6.18 -3.44
CA LYS A 34 2.56 7.18 -3.40
C LYS A 34 2.15 8.56 -3.90
N THR A 35 1.28 8.64 -4.90
CA THR A 35 0.77 9.92 -5.42
C THR A 35 -0.11 10.64 -4.41
N ARG A 36 -0.79 9.90 -3.52
CA ARG A 36 -1.69 10.44 -2.50
C ARG A 36 -1.03 10.60 -1.13
N THR A 37 0.19 10.08 -0.97
CA THR A 37 0.95 10.22 0.28
C THR A 37 1.28 11.70 0.53
N PRO A 38 1.00 12.23 1.73
CA PRO A 38 1.38 13.58 2.07
C PRO A 38 2.90 13.74 2.01
N VAL A 39 3.34 14.84 1.37
CA VAL A 39 4.75 15.14 1.18
C VAL A 39 5.17 16.12 2.26
N ASP A 40 5.89 15.62 3.26
CA ASP A 40 6.68 16.44 4.17
C ASP A 40 8.16 16.34 3.74
N LYS A 41 8.89 15.34 4.26
CA LYS A 41 10.29 15.06 3.88
C LYS A 41 10.45 13.97 2.82
N GLY A 42 9.36 13.54 2.18
CA GLY A 42 9.35 12.47 1.18
C GLY A 42 9.66 11.04 1.67
N ARG A 43 10.18 10.87 2.90
CA ARG A 43 10.56 9.57 3.48
C ARG A 43 9.40 8.55 3.46
N LEU A 44 8.19 8.96 3.85
CA LEU A 44 7.02 8.07 3.85
C LEU A 44 6.66 7.57 2.45
N LYS A 45 6.71 8.48 1.47
CA LYS A 45 6.49 8.14 0.06
C LYS A 45 7.55 7.17 -0.45
N GLY A 46 8.82 7.36 -0.05
CA GLY A 46 9.93 6.48 -0.41
C GLY A 46 9.88 5.10 0.25
N SER A 47 9.31 5.00 1.45
CA SER A 47 9.26 3.74 2.21
C SER A 47 8.14 2.79 1.78
N ILE A 48 7.18 3.24 0.99
CA ILE A 48 6.10 2.38 0.48
C ILE A 48 6.65 1.46 -0.61
N GLN A 49 6.51 0.15 -0.40
CA GLN A 49 6.99 -0.89 -1.29
C GLN A 49 5.94 -1.99 -1.43
N HIS A 50 6.03 -2.76 -2.52
CA HIS A 50 5.26 -3.97 -2.73
C HIS A 50 6.16 -5.20 -2.78
N ARG A 51 5.58 -6.36 -2.48
CA ARG A 51 6.19 -7.68 -2.63
C ARG A 51 5.15 -8.62 -3.22
N VAL A 52 5.52 -9.32 -4.30
CA VAL A 52 4.69 -10.37 -4.90
C VAL A 52 4.91 -11.68 -4.16
N ASN A 53 3.81 -12.34 -3.81
CA ASN A 53 3.79 -13.71 -3.31
C ASN A 53 3.19 -14.61 -4.40
N GLU A 54 4.07 -15.21 -5.20
CA GLU A 54 3.69 -16.07 -6.33
C GLU A 54 2.92 -17.32 -5.88
N LYS A 55 3.24 -17.88 -4.70
CA LYS A 55 2.59 -19.08 -4.18
C LYS A 55 1.11 -18.85 -3.85
N ASN A 56 0.79 -17.68 -3.32
CA ASN A 56 -0.56 -17.32 -2.90
C ASN A 56 -1.30 -16.49 -3.96
N GLY A 57 -0.66 -16.17 -5.09
CA GLY A 57 -1.22 -15.29 -6.11
C GLY A 57 -1.56 -13.89 -5.57
N SER A 58 -0.78 -13.36 -4.63
CA SER A 58 -1.10 -12.13 -3.92
C SER A 58 0.02 -11.10 -3.95
N VAL A 59 -0.35 -9.83 -3.77
CA VAL A 59 0.59 -8.70 -3.66
C VAL A 59 0.43 -8.09 -2.28
N ILE A 60 1.54 -8.02 -1.55
CA ILE A 60 1.61 -7.36 -0.25
C ILE A 60 2.17 -5.96 -0.46
N VAL A 61 1.45 -4.93 -0.02
CA VAL A 61 1.90 -3.54 -0.08
C VAL A 61 1.97 -2.98 1.33
N GLY A 62 3.06 -2.29 1.65
CA GLY A 62 3.27 -1.76 2.99
C GLY A 62 4.40 -0.75 3.06
N THR A 63 4.70 -0.32 4.29
CA THR A 63 5.75 0.66 4.60
C THR A 63 6.42 0.27 5.92
N ASN A 64 7.71 0.56 6.04
CA ASN A 64 8.46 0.38 7.29
C ASN A 64 8.51 1.67 8.16
N ALA A 65 7.81 2.72 7.75
CA ALA A 65 7.72 3.96 8.52
C ALA A 65 6.69 3.80 9.65
N GLU A 66 7.14 3.81 10.91
CA GLU A 66 6.25 3.67 12.08
C GLU A 66 5.18 4.76 12.16
N TYR A 67 5.54 5.99 11.75
CA TYR A 67 4.62 7.13 11.73
C TYR A 67 3.57 7.04 10.60
N ALA A 68 3.62 6.03 9.74
CA ALA A 68 2.63 5.83 8.68
C ALA A 68 1.20 5.60 9.21
N ILE A 69 1.08 4.87 10.32
CA ILE A 69 -0.20 4.53 10.96
C ILE A 69 -0.90 5.78 11.49
N PRO A 70 -0.26 6.61 12.35
CA PRO A 70 -0.89 7.84 12.82
C PRO A 70 -1.09 8.89 11.71
N VAL A 71 -0.37 8.80 10.58
CA VAL A 71 -0.67 9.63 9.40
C VAL A 71 -1.97 9.19 8.73
N GLU A 72 -2.19 7.89 8.52
CA GLU A 72 -3.40 7.37 7.87
C GLU A 72 -4.65 7.56 8.75
N PHE A 73 -4.56 7.18 10.03
CA PHE A 73 -5.71 7.08 10.93
C PHE A 73 -5.79 8.20 11.97
N GLY A 74 -4.80 9.10 12.02
CA GLY A 74 -4.73 10.14 13.04
C GLY A 74 -4.25 9.61 14.39
N SER A 75 -4.08 10.52 15.35
CA SER A 75 -3.66 10.20 16.71
C SER A 75 -4.33 11.10 17.74
N GLY A 76 -4.24 10.71 19.02
CA GLY A 76 -4.85 11.49 20.11
C GLY A 76 -6.37 11.60 19.96
N ILE A 77 -6.91 12.81 20.09
CA ILE A 77 -8.36 13.07 19.98
C ILE A 77 -8.88 12.85 18.55
N HIS A 78 -7.99 12.85 17.56
CA HIS A 78 -8.32 12.72 16.15
C HIS A 78 -8.13 11.31 15.60
N ALA A 79 -7.80 10.33 16.44
CA ALA A 79 -7.67 8.95 16.01
C ALA A 79 -9.03 8.40 15.53
N GLU A 80 -9.03 7.85 14.31
CA GLU A 80 -10.19 7.19 13.73
C GLU A 80 -10.65 6.02 14.63
N ASN A 81 -11.97 5.76 14.65
CA ASN A 81 -12.61 4.72 15.46
C ASN A 81 -12.45 4.87 16.99
N GLY A 82 -12.16 6.08 17.49
CA GLY A 82 -12.12 6.36 18.93
C GLY A 82 -11.01 5.61 19.68
N ARG A 83 -10.00 5.10 18.95
CA ARG A 83 -8.87 4.35 19.53
C ARG A 83 -7.80 5.24 20.16
N GLY A 84 -7.98 6.56 20.11
CA GLY A 84 -7.05 7.52 20.68
C GLY A 84 -7.54 8.11 22.01
N LYS A 85 -6.76 9.06 22.55
CA LYS A 85 -7.10 9.74 23.80
C LYS A 85 -8.34 10.61 23.60
N LYS A 86 -9.28 10.56 24.55
CA LYS A 86 -10.55 11.32 24.47
C LYS A 86 -10.41 12.81 24.78
N THR A 87 -9.35 13.20 25.49
CA THR A 87 -9.10 14.57 25.93
C THR A 87 -7.64 14.96 25.70
N LYS A 88 -7.39 16.27 25.58
CA LYS A 88 -6.03 16.82 25.47
C LYS A 88 -5.22 16.41 26.69
N TRP A 89 -3.95 16.09 26.49
CA TRP A 89 -3.03 15.80 27.60
C TRP A 89 -1.87 16.79 27.59
N ARG A 90 -1.33 17.05 28.77
CA ARG A 90 -0.14 17.88 28.92
C ARG A 90 1.08 17.00 28.77
N GLY A 91 1.98 17.37 27.86
CA GLY A 91 3.23 16.65 27.62
C GLY A 91 4.38 17.62 27.42
N ASN A 92 5.60 17.18 27.77
CA ASN A 92 6.81 17.92 27.46
C ASN A 92 7.29 17.51 26.06
N ILE A 93 7.29 18.45 25.12
CA ILE A 93 7.78 18.22 23.76
C ILE A 93 9.28 18.59 23.73
N PRO A 94 10.17 17.68 23.30
CA PRO A 94 11.59 17.99 23.16
C PRO A 94 11.83 19.26 22.33
N GLY A 95 12.54 20.24 22.90
CA GLY A 95 12.88 21.51 22.23
C GLY A 95 11.80 22.60 22.28
N VAL A 96 10.57 22.31 22.74
CA VAL A 96 9.47 23.29 22.80
C VAL A 96 8.95 23.50 24.24
N GLY A 97 9.15 22.51 25.11
CA GLY A 97 8.68 22.55 26.49
C GLY A 97 7.26 22.01 26.67
N TRP A 98 6.63 22.34 27.79
CA TRP A 98 5.31 21.86 28.15
C TRP A 98 4.21 22.44 27.25
N ARG A 99 3.45 21.58 26.58
CA ARG A 99 2.26 21.97 25.80
C ARG A 99 1.08 21.04 26.05
N TRP A 100 -0.09 21.56 25.75
CA TRP A 100 -1.30 20.76 25.54
C TRP A 100 -1.23 20.12 24.16
N ILE A 101 -1.31 18.79 24.12
CA ILE A 101 -1.20 17.99 22.90
C ILE A 101 -2.59 17.44 22.58
N GLU A 102 -3.04 17.67 21.36
CA GLU A 102 -4.31 17.20 20.83
C GLU A 102 -4.15 15.90 20.02
N GLY A 103 -2.99 15.74 19.39
CA GLY A 103 -2.72 14.67 18.43
C GLY A 103 -2.73 15.20 16.99
N GLN A 104 -2.54 14.29 16.05
CA GLN A 104 -2.47 14.59 14.61
C GLN A 104 -3.79 14.24 13.94
N LYS A 105 -4.30 15.14 13.07
CA LYS A 105 -5.45 14.84 12.21
C LYS A 105 -5.09 13.80 11.14
N PRO A 106 -5.98 12.84 10.83
CA PRO A 106 -5.74 11.84 9.79
C PRO A 106 -5.58 12.51 8.43
N GLN A 107 -4.62 12.03 7.65
CA GLN A 107 -4.41 12.34 6.24
C GLN A 107 -4.34 11.01 5.47
N PRO A 108 -5.51 10.40 5.18
CA PRO A 108 -5.55 9.09 4.58
C PRO A 108 -4.99 9.13 3.15
N TYR A 109 -4.06 8.24 2.86
CA TYR A 109 -3.40 8.09 1.56
C TYR A 109 -3.44 6.63 1.07
N PHE A 110 -3.42 5.67 1.99
CA PHE A 110 -3.37 4.25 1.67
C PHE A 110 -4.74 3.75 1.20
N ARG A 111 -5.78 3.96 2.00
CA ARG A 111 -7.16 3.59 1.63
C ARG A 111 -7.60 4.22 0.31
N PRO A 112 -7.54 5.56 0.11
CA PRO A 112 -7.98 6.16 -1.15
C PRO A 112 -7.09 5.75 -2.34
N GLY A 113 -5.79 5.50 -2.12
CA GLY A 113 -4.88 4.98 -3.15
C GLY A 113 -5.26 3.58 -3.61
N TRP A 114 -5.58 2.68 -2.67
CA TRP A 114 -6.04 1.33 -2.97
C TRP A 114 -7.40 1.34 -3.70
N GLU A 115 -8.36 2.13 -3.23
CA GLU A 115 -9.69 2.23 -3.86
C GLU A 115 -9.61 2.73 -5.30
N ALA A 116 -8.75 3.70 -5.56
CA ALA A 116 -8.48 4.19 -6.91
C ALA A 116 -7.85 3.08 -7.77
N ALA A 117 -6.78 2.45 -7.29
CA ALA A 117 -6.07 1.41 -8.02
C ALA A 117 -6.98 0.20 -8.36
N ARG A 118 -7.85 -0.22 -7.42
CA ARG A 118 -8.70 -1.40 -7.59
C ARG A 118 -9.61 -1.32 -8.81
N LYS A 119 -10.03 -0.11 -9.18
CA LYS A 119 -10.89 0.11 -10.35
C LYS A 119 -10.17 -0.22 -11.66
N ASP A 120 -8.85 -0.12 -11.69
CA ASP A 120 -8.02 -0.31 -12.89
C ASP A 120 -7.55 -1.77 -13.08
N LEU A 121 -7.69 -2.62 -12.06
CA LEU A 121 -7.22 -4.01 -12.10
C LEU A 121 -7.73 -4.81 -13.31
N PRO A 122 -9.03 -4.75 -13.70
CA PRO A 122 -9.51 -5.47 -14.88
C PRO A 122 -8.82 -5.04 -16.17
N ALA A 123 -8.46 -3.76 -16.31
CA ALA A 123 -7.76 -3.24 -17.48
C ALA A 123 -6.31 -3.77 -17.53
N ILE A 124 -5.63 -3.86 -16.38
CA ILE A 124 -4.28 -4.43 -16.28
C ILE A 124 -4.28 -5.90 -16.69
N ILE A 125 -5.23 -6.69 -16.18
CA ILE A 125 -5.37 -8.10 -16.52
C ILE A 125 -5.62 -8.26 -18.03
N ARG A 126 -6.60 -7.54 -18.58
CA ARG A 126 -6.90 -7.59 -20.03
C ARG A 126 -5.67 -7.27 -20.87
N ARG A 127 -4.89 -6.26 -20.50
CA ARG A 127 -3.68 -5.87 -21.24
C ARG A 127 -2.60 -6.96 -21.31
N ILE A 128 -2.45 -7.76 -20.25
CA ILE A 128 -1.42 -8.81 -20.18
C ILE A 128 -1.90 -10.11 -20.83
N TRP A 129 -3.17 -10.44 -20.66
CA TRP A 129 -3.74 -11.71 -21.13
C TRP A 129 -4.25 -11.66 -22.57
N SER A 130 -4.43 -10.47 -23.16
CA SER A 130 -4.81 -10.30 -24.58
C SER A 130 -3.65 -10.43 -25.58
N LYS A 131 -2.41 -10.44 -25.10
CA LYS A 131 -1.22 -10.80 -25.89
C LYS A 131 -0.97 -12.29 -25.85
#